data_AF-A0A553AY02-F1
#
_entry.id   AF-A0A553AY02-F1
#
_cell.length_a   1.000
_cell.length_b   1.000
_cell.length_c   1.000
_cell.angle_alpha   90.00
_cell.angle_beta   90.00
_cell.angle_gamma   90.00
#
_symmetry.space_group_name_H-M   'P 1'
#
loop_
_entity.id
_entity.type
_entity.pdbx_description
1 polymer ?
#
loop_
_entity_poly.entity_id
_entity_poly.type
_entity_poly.pdbx_seq_one_letter_code
_entity_poly.pdbx_strand_id
1 'polypeptide(L)' 'MTDKLMALLAYAVMAASLIILVWYVPRWDLGGVVLATLILAGIDVFQVLRDHQKPGHETRTNHDPRDDL' A
#
# COMPACT_ATOMS: atom_id res chain seq x y z
N MET A 1 11.84 -1.86 3.19
CA MET A 1 11.24 -1.39 4.46
C MET A 1 10.83 0.08 4.34
N THR A 2 11.73 0.94 3.86
CA THR A 2 11.50 2.38 3.64
C THR A 2 10.34 2.66 2.68
N ASP A 3 10.19 1.89 1.60
CA ASP A 3 9.12 2.10 0.61
C ASP A 3 7.72 1.92 1.20
N LYS A 4 7.56 0.95 2.11
CA LYS A 4 6.31 0.74 2.87
C LYS A 4 6.01 1.92 3.80
N LEU A 5 7.04 2.42 4.47
CA LEU A 5 6.91 3.56 5.37
C LEU A 5 6.54 4.83 4.60
N MET A 6 7.14 5.04 3.43
CA MET A 6 6.84 6.18 2.55
C MET A 6 5.42 6.08 1.97
N ALA A 7 5.00 4.90 1.51
CA ALA A 7 3.63 4.68 1.02
C ALA A 7 2.58 4.92 2.13
N LEU A 8 2.83 4.41 3.34
CA LEU A 8 1.95 4.62 4.49
C LEU A 8 1.88 6.11 4.88
N LEU A 9 3.02 6.80 4.89
CA LEU A 9 3.10 8.21 5.23
C LEU A 9 2.39 9.08 4.18
N ALA A 10 2.58 8.80 2.89
CA ALA A 10 1.89 9.49 1.82
C ALA A 10 0.36 9.34 1.92
N TYR A 11 -0.12 8.12 2.20
CA TYR A 11 -1.54 7.87 2.43
C TYR A 11 -2.07 8.62 3.66
N ALA A 12 -1.33 8.61 4.77
CA ALA A 12 -1.72 9.31 5.99
C ALA A 12 -1.84 10.82 5.79
N VAL A 13 -0.87 11.43 5.09
CA VAL A 13 -0.90 12.87 4.77
C VAL A 13 -2.08 13.19 3.86
N MET A 14 -2.28 12.42 2.79
CA MET A 14 -3.43 12.57 1.88
C MET A 14 -4.75 12.48 2.63
N ALA A 15 -4.92 11.48 3.50
CA ALA A 15 -6.14 11.29 4.26
C ALA A 15 -6.40 12.43 5.23
N ALA A 16 -5.36 12.88 5.96
CA ALA A 16 -5.45 14.01 6.87
C ALA A 16 -5.86 15.31 6.13
N SER A 17 -5.23 15.59 4.99
CA SER A 17 -5.57 16.77 4.18
C SER A 17 -7.02 16.74 3.69
N LEU A 18 -7.52 15.58 3.23
CA LEU A 18 -8.90 15.46 2.78
C LEU A 18 -9.92 15.57 3.91
N ILE A 19 -9.62 15.01 5.09
CA ILE A 19 -10.48 15.15 6.28
C ILE A 19 -10.59 16.63 6.68
N ILE A 20 -9.47 17.35 6.71
CA ILE A 20 -9.45 18.79 7.01
C ILE A 20 -10.28 19.56 5.97
N LEU A 21 -10.16 19.22 4.69
CA LEU A 21 -10.93 19.84 3.62
C LEU A 21 -12.43 19.64 3.78
N VAL A 22 -12.87 18.41 4.10
CA VAL A 22 -14.29 18.10 4.35
C VAL A 22 -14.80 18.80 5.60
N TRP A 23 -13.98 18.94 6.63
CA TRP A 23 -14.37 19.66 7.84
C TRP A 23 -14.49 21.17 7.60
N TYR A 24 -13.59 21.74 6.82
CA TYR A 24 -13.62 23.16 6.45
C TYR A 24 -14.78 23.50 5.51
N VAL A 25 -15.09 22.60 4.57
CA VAL A 25 -16.17 22.76 3.58
C VAL A 25 -17.11 21.56 3.63
N PRO A 26 -18.04 21.51 4.62
CA PRO A 26 -18.90 20.35 4.84
C PRO A 26 -20.01 20.29 3.78
N ARG A 27 -19.66 19.82 2.59
CA ARG A 27 -20.58 19.57 1.46
C ARG A 27 -20.76 18.07 1.29
N TRP A 28 -22.00 17.63 1.18
CA TRP A 28 -22.34 16.20 1.02
C TRP A 28 -21.72 15.58 -0.24
N ASP A 29 -21.71 16.33 -1.34
CA ASP A 29 -21.07 15.93 -2.60
C ASP A 29 -19.56 15.70 -2.43
N LEU A 30 -18.89 16.65 -1.77
CA LEU A 30 -17.46 16.57 -1.46
C LEU A 30 -17.16 15.37 -0.54
N GLY A 31 -17.97 15.16 0.49
CA GLY A 31 -17.83 14.03 1.40
C GLY A 31 -17.92 12.68 0.68
N GLY A 32 -18.85 12.55 -0.26
CA GLY A 32 -19.00 11.33 -1.08
C GLY A 32 -17.75 11.05 -1.93
N VAL A 33 -17.24 12.05 -2.64
CA VAL A 33 -16.03 11.91 -3.49
C VAL A 33 -14.80 11.62 -2.63
N VAL A 34 -14.64 12.29 -1.50
CA VAL A 34 -13.52 12.07 -0.56
C VAL A 34 -13.58 10.66 0.03
N LEU A 35 -14.77 10.19 0.43
CA LEU A 35 -14.93 8.83 0.96
C LEU A 35 -14.57 7.78 -0.09
N ALA A 36 -15.04 7.93 -1.33
CA ALA A 36 -14.70 7.02 -2.42
C ALA A 36 -13.18 7.02 -2.70
N THR A 37 -12.55 8.19 -2.66
CA THR A 37 -11.10 8.35 -2.85
C THR A 37 -10.32 7.66 -1.74
N LEU A 38 -10.72 7.84 -0.47
CA LEU A 38 -10.09 7.18 0.68
C LEU A 38 -10.20 5.66 0.60
N ILE A 39 -11.37 5.13 0.23
CA ILE A 39 -11.56 3.68 0.07
C ILE A 39 -10.64 3.14 -1.02
N LEU A 40 -10.60 3.79 -2.19
CA LEU A 40 -9.80 3.32 -3.32
C LEU A 40 -8.29 3.38 -3.01
N ALA A 41 -7.82 4.50 -2.46
CA ALA A 41 -6.43 4.67 -2.07
C ALA A 41 -6.03 3.72 -0.93
N GLY A 42 -6.94 3.45 0.02
CA GLY A 42 -6.71 2.49 1.09
C GLY A 42 -6.54 1.06 0.57
N ILE A 43 -7.33 0.66 -0.45
CA ILE A 43 -7.20 -0.64 -1.10
C ILE A 43 -5.84 -0.77 -1.81
N ASP A 44 -5.40 0.28 -2.51
CA ASP A 44 -4.10 0.30 -3.19
C ASP A 44 -2.94 0.08 -2.20
N VAL A 45 -2.92 0.84 -1.10
CA VAL A 45 -1.92 0.71 -0.03
C VAL A 45 -1.97 -0.67 0.62
N PHE A 46 -3.17 -1.21 0.85
CA PHE A 46 -3.34 -2.54 1.42
C PHE A 46 -2.75 -3.64 0.51
N GLN A 47 -2.97 -3.54 -0.81
CA GLN A 47 -2.38 -4.48 -1.77
C GLN A 47 -0.86 -4.39 -1.79
N VAL A 48 -0.29 -3.19 -1.83
CA VAL A 48 1.17 -2.96 -1.76
C VAL A 48 1.76 -3.55 -0.48
N LEU A 49 1.07 -3.41 0.66
CA LEU A 49 1.51 -4.00 1.93
C LEU A 49 1.50 -5.54 1.90
N ARG A 50 0.50 -6.13 1.23
CA ARG A 50 0.24 -7.58 1.17
C ARG A 50 1.15 -8.32 0.18
N ASP A 51 1.49 -7.71 -0.95
CA ASP A 51 2.21 -8.40 -2.03
C ASP A 51 3.64 -8.80 -1.62
N HIS A 52 4.23 -8.08 -0.66
CA HIS A 52 5.54 -8.40 -0.09
C HIS A 52 5.51 -9.53 0.96
N GLN A 53 4.33 -10.07 1.27
CA GLN A 53 4.15 -11.14 2.24
C GLN A 53 3.94 -12.51 1.58
N LYS A 54 4.18 -12.63 0.26
CA LYS A 54 4.48 -13.92 -0.36
C LYS A 54 5.98 -14.20 -0.17
N PRO A 55 6.40 -14.93 0.88
CA PRO A 55 7.68 -15.62 0.80
C PRO A 55 7.55 -16.56 -0.40
N GLY A 56 8.32 -16.28 -1.44
CA GLY A 56 8.44 -17.18 -2.57
C GLY A 56 8.83 -18.55 -2.03
N HIS A 57 7.91 -19.51 -2.16
CA HIS A 57 8.24 -20.91 -1.98
C HIS A 57 9.28 -21.29 -3.03
N GLU A 58 10.46 -21.65 -2.55
CA GLU A 58 11.26 -22.78 -3.02
C GLU A 58 11.51 -22.86 -4.54
N THR A 59 12.71 -22.46 -4.96
CA THR A 59 13.38 -23.16 -6.06
C THR A 59 14.66 -23.76 -5.48
N ARG A 60 14.57 -25.06 -5.14
CA ARG A 60 15.72 -25.94 -4.99
C ARG A 60 16.62 -25.77 -6.22
N THR A 61 17.76 -25.12 -6.07
CA THR A 61 18.85 -25.24 -7.04
C THR A 61 19.60 -26.51 -6.70
N ASN A 62 19.24 -27.54 -7.47
CA ASN A 62 19.99 -28.74 -7.81
C ASN A 62 21.50 -28.60 -7.52
N HIS A 63 22.01 -29.36 -6.54
CA HIS A 63 23.44 -29.55 -6.33
C HIS A 63 23.93 -30.51 -7.41
N ASP A 64 24.71 -30.00 -8.37
CA ASP A 64 25.34 -30.78 -9.44
C ASP A 64 26.62 -31.44 -8.87
N PRO A 65 26.74 -32.78 -8.83
CA PRO A 65 27.93 -33.48 -8.34
C PRO A 65 29.10 -33.43 -9.35
N ARG A 66 29.28 -32.29 -10.02
CA ARG A 66 30.38 -31.98 -10.93
C ARG A 66 31.26 -30.85 -10.41
N ASP A 67 30.86 -30.21 -9.30
CA ASP A 67 31.57 -29.10 -8.67
C ASP A 67 32.69 -29.58 -7.73
N ASP A 68 32.83 -30.89 -7.53
CA ASP A 68 33.74 -31.58 -6.62
C ASP A 68 34.90 -32.32 -7.32
N LEU A 69 35.13 -32.05 -8.61
CA LEU A 69 36.21 -32.60 -9.45
C LEU A 69 37.34 -31.60 -9.73
#